data_AF-A0A6I1K6M9-F1
#
_entry.id   AF-A0A6I1K6M9-F1
#
_cell.length_a   1.000
_cell.length_b   1.000
_cell.length_c   1.000
_cell.angle_alpha   90.00
_cell.angle_beta   90.00
_cell.angle_gamma   90.00
#
_symmetry.space_group_name_H-M   'P 1'
#
loop_
_entity.id
_entity.type
_entity.pdbx_description
1 polymer ?
#
loop_
_entity_poly.entity_id
_entity_poly.type
_entity_poly.pdbx_seq_one_letter_code
_entity_poly.pdbx_strand_id
1 'polypeptide(L)'
;MNTELKLQALVDGELDAREVREVEALLAQDAQSAALMQELKWTKGALVGNDAELALPETREFFWSKIERTIAIEEKKAAATAPAERSWWLKLLYPATGLAAMVAVMFVVSGGRSTDGADSESVPEDVNAVSFRSESEQMSVVYVADENGNFSPVSEEVKNAPEADK
;
A
#
# COMPACT_ATOMS: atom_id res chain seq x y z
N MET A 1 28.63 15.81 2.86
CA MET A 1 27.72 16.99 2.93
C MET A 1 28.47 18.15 2.31
N ASN A 2 27.86 18.86 1.36
CA ASN A 2 28.53 19.92 0.59
C ASN A 2 28.85 21.13 1.49
N THR A 3 30.05 21.70 1.40
CA THR A 3 30.52 22.81 2.27
C THR A 3 29.59 24.02 2.16
N GLU A 4 29.08 24.29 0.96
CA GLU A 4 28.11 25.34 0.67
C GLU A 4 26.83 25.21 1.51
N LEU A 5 26.30 24.00 1.64
CA LEU A 5 25.09 23.74 2.44
C LEU A 5 25.33 23.97 3.94
N LYS A 6 26.52 23.63 4.43
CA LYS A 6 26.89 23.93 5.83
C LYS A 6 27.02 25.43 6.07
N LEU A 7 27.55 26.18 5.11
CA LEU A 7 27.62 27.63 5.18
C LEU A 7 26.22 28.27 5.18
N GLN A 8 25.31 27.76 4.35
CA GLN A 8 23.91 28.19 4.36
C GLN A 8 23.22 27.88 5.70
N ALA A 9 23.32 26.64 6.19
CA ALA A 9 22.75 26.25 7.47
C ALA A 9 23.31 27.08 8.64
N LEU A 10 24.59 27.51 8.58
CA LEU A 10 25.17 28.44 9.55
C LEU A 10 24.50 29.82 9.49
N VAL A 11 24.22 30.33 8.29
CA VAL A 11 23.53 31.61 8.08
C VAL A 11 22.06 31.54 8.52
N ASP A 12 21.42 30.39 8.36
CA ASP A 12 20.03 30.12 8.75
C ASP A 12 19.88 29.80 10.25
N GLY A 13 20.98 29.44 10.92
CA GLY A 13 21.01 29.14 12.36
C GLY A 13 20.59 27.71 12.71
N GLU A 14 20.68 26.79 11.74
CA GLU A 14 20.25 25.40 11.89
C GLU A 14 21.35 24.45 12.39
N LEU A 15 22.60 24.93 12.48
CA LEU A 15 23.74 24.13 12.94
C LEU A 15 23.82 24.03 14.45
N ASP A 16 24.27 22.87 14.93
CA ASP A 16 24.61 22.70 16.34
C ASP A 16 25.94 23.36 16.73
N ALA A 17 26.21 23.48 18.04
CA ALA A 17 27.40 24.16 18.54
C ALA A 17 28.74 23.51 18.12
N ARG A 18 28.75 22.22 17.80
CA ARG A 18 29.94 21.52 17.30
C ARG A 18 30.14 21.83 15.84
N GLU A 19 29.08 21.76 15.03
CA GLU A 19 29.11 22.04 13.60
C GLU A 19 29.50 23.49 13.31
N VAL A 20 29.01 24.44 14.12
CA VAL A 20 29.41 25.86 14.05
C VAL A 20 30.93 25.99 14.14
N ARG A 21 31.57 25.34 15.12
CA ARG A 21 33.04 25.40 15.31
C ARG A 21 33.80 24.76 14.14
N GLU A 22 33.29 23.66 13.59
CA GLU A 22 33.87 23.01 12.43
C GLU A 22 33.85 23.93 11.19
N VAL A 23 32.72 24.62 10.98
CA VAL A 23 32.56 25.58 9.87
C VAL A 23 33.40 26.84 10.10
N GLU A 24 33.49 27.35 11.32
CA GLU A 24 34.38 28.48 11.66
C GLU A 24 35.86 28.15 11.43
N ALA A 25 36.29 26.95 11.81
CA ALA A 25 37.65 26.48 11.56
C ALA A 25 37.94 26.34 10.06
N LEU A 26 36.94 25.95 9.27
CA LEU A 26 37.03 25.88 7.81
C LEU A 26 37.10 27.28 7.19
N LEU A 27 36.27 28.22 7.64
CA LEU A 27 36.27 29.62 7.21
C LEU A 27 37.60 30.33 7.48
N ALA A 28 38.30 29.95 8.55
CA ALA A 28 39.62 30.48 8.87
C ALA A 28 40.73 29.99 7.91
N GLN A 29 40.51 28.85 7.25
CA GLN A 29 41.51 28.21 6.37
C GLN A 29 41.21 28.40 4.88
N ASP A 30 39.93 28.54 4.52
CA ASP A 30 39.49 28.63 3.14
C ASP A 30 38.90 30.01 2.81
N ALA A 31 39.67 30.76 2.02
CA ALA A 31 39.28 32.08 1.54
C ALA A 31 38.04 32.04 0.62
N GLN A 32 37.81 30.95 -0.12
CA GLN A 32 36.64 30.83 -0.99
C GLN A 32 35.35 30.69 -0.15
N SER A 33 35.37 29.81 0.85
CA SER A 33 34.26 29.68 1.81
C SER A 33 33.99 30.96 2.58
N ALA A 34 35.04 31.71 2.96
CA ALA A 34 34.90 33.01 3.62
C ALA A 34 34.22 34.06 2.71
N ALA A 35 34.60 34.09 1.42
CA ALA A 35 33.95 34.96 0.44
C ALA A 35 32.46 34.60 0.25
N LEU A 36 32.16 33.31 0.09
CA LEU A 36 30.78 32.83 -0.05
C LEU A 36 29.92 33.16 1.18
N MET A 37 30.47 32.96 2.38
CA MET A 37 29.80 33.35 3.63
C MET A 37 29.47 34.85 3.66
N GLN A 38 30.37 35.69 3.16
CA GLN A 38 30.13 37.14 3.08
C GLN A 38 29.03 37.49 2.07
N GLU A 39 29.01 36.84 0.91
CA GLU A 39 27.97 37.00 -0.10
C GLU A 39 26.59 36.56 0.42
N LEU A 40 26.51 35.43 1.13
CA LEU A 40 25.28 34.96 1.76
C LEU A 40 24.76 35.95 2.80
N LYS A 41 25.64 36.52 3.63
CA LYS A 41 25.26 37.56 4.60
C LYS A 41 24.73 38.82 3.92
N TRP A 42 25.37 39.27 2.85
CA TRP A 42 24.88 40.41 2.07
C TRP A 42 23.55 40.13 1.41
N THR A 43 23.37 38.94 0.84
CA THR A 43 22.10 38.53 0.22
C THR A 43 20.99 38.51 1.26
N LYS A 44 21.21 37.87 2.41
CA LYS A 44 20.26 37.88 3.52
C LYS A 44 19.94 39.31 3.96
N GLY A 45 20.95 40.16 4.11
CA GLY A 45 20.76 41.57 4.46
C GLY A 45 19.98 42.37 3.42
N ALA A 46 20.16 42.08 2.13
CA ALA A 46 19.42 42.72 1.05
C ALA A 46 17.95 42.27 0.97
N LEU A 47 17.67 41.04 1.40
CA LEU A 47 16.30 40.51 1.50
C LEU A 47 15.55 41.07 2.72
N VAL A 48 16.25 41.38 3.82
CA VAL A 48 15.62 41.93 5.03
C VAL A 48 14.91 43.24 4.70
N GLY A 49 13.59 43.26 4.88
CA GLY A 49 12.73 44.41 4.60
C GLY A 49 12.24 44.52 3.15
N ASN A 50 12.63 43.60 2.27
CA ASN A 50 12.05 43.43 0.94
C ASN A 50 11.03 42.26 0.90
N ASP A 51 10.67 41.72 2.06
CA ASP A 51 9.56 40.78 2.15
C ASP A 51 8.26 41.50 1.79
N ALA A 52 7.52 40.92 0.85
CA ALA A 52 6.20 41.42 0.53
C ALA A 52 5.33 41.29 1.79
N GLU A 53 4.89 42.43 2.34
CA GLU A 53 3.88 42.44 3.39
C GLU A 53 2.57 41.89 2.82
N LEU A 54 2.40 40.58 2.94
CA LEU A 54 1.14 39.90 2.65
C LEU A 54 0.19 40.20 3.80
N ALA A 55 -0.60 41.25 3.63
CA ALA A 55 -1.74 41.51 4.51
C ALA A 55 -2.72 40.35 4.38
N LEU A 56 -2.85 39.55 5.44
CA LEU A 56 -3.90 38.57 5.55
C LEU A 56 -5.25 39.31 5.59
N PRO A 57 -6.25 38.90 4.79
CA PRO A 57 -7.57 39.55 4.76
C PRO A 57 -8.38 39.31 6.05
N GLU A 58 -7.87 38.45 6.94
CA GLU A 58 -8.50 38.06 8.19
C GLU A 58 -7.62 38.37 9.38
N THR A 59 -8.24 38.46 10.57
CA THR A 59 -7.48 38.72 11.79
C THR A 59 -6.54 37.55 12.09
N ARG A 60 -5.41 37.86 12.71
CA ARG A 60 -4.39 36.88 13.08
C ARG A 60 -4.99 35.72 13.89
N GLU A 61 -5.88 36.03 14.83
CA GLU A 61 -6.52 35.05 15.72
C GLU A 61 -7.42 34.08 14.93
N PHE A 62 -8.12 34.59 13.92
CA PHE A 62 -8.98 33.77 13.08
C PHE A 62 -8.17 32.83 12.18
N PHE A 63 -7.08 33.31 11.59
CA PHE A 63 -6.16 32.50 10.79
C PHE A 63 -5.53 31.38 11.63
N TRP A 64 -4.99 31.71 12.82
CA TRP A 64 -4.39 30.70 13.70
C TRP A 64 -5.42 29.69 14.22
N SER A 65 -6.66 30.11 14.50
CA SER A 65 -7.72 29.17 14.88
C SER A 65 -8.03 28.16 13.78
N LYS A 66 -7.95 28.54 12.49
CA LYS A 66 -8.11 27.58 11.38
C LYS A 66 -6.97 26.57 11.32
N ILE A 67 -5.73 27.03 11.50
CA ILE A 67 -4.56 26.14 11.52
C ILE A 67 -4.71 25.13 12.66
N GLU A 68 -4.98 25.60 13.88
CA GLU A 68 -5.18 24.76 15.06
C GLU A 68 -6.29 23.70 14.83
N ARG A 69 -7.44 24.13 14.30
CA ARG A 69 -8.54 23.22 13.99
C ARG A 69 -8.16 22.19 12.94
N THR A 70 -7.46 22.61 11.89
CA THR A 70 -7.02 21.71 10.82
C THR A 70 -6.07 20.65 11.35
N ILE A 71 -5.07 21.05 12.14
CA ILE A 71 -4.14 20.13 12.80
C ILE A 71 -4.91 19.15 13.69
N ALA A 72 -5.82 19.65 14.55
CA ALA A 72 -6.60 18.80 15.44
C ALA A 72 -7.50 17.80 14.68
N ILE A 73 -8.00 18.17 13.50
CA ILE A 73 -8.77 17.27 12.63
C ILE A 73 -7.86 16.20 12.03
N GLU A 74 -6.68 16.58 11.53
CA GLU A 74 -5.69 15.65 10.96
C GLU A 74 -5.17 14.66 12.01
N GLU A 75 -4.88 15.12 13.23
CA GLU A 75 -4.48 14.25 14.35
C GLU A 75 -5.57 13.25 14.71
N LYS A 76 -6.83 13.70 14.80
CA LYS A 76 -7.97 12.80 15.05
C LYS A 76 -8.14 11.79 13.92
N LYS A 77 -7.95 12.20 12.67
CA LYS A 77 -8.02 11.30 11.51
C LYS A 77 -6.89 10.27 11.54
N ALA A 78 -5.66 10.69 11.83
CA ALA A 78 -4.50 9.81 11.98
C ALA A 78 -4.72 8.77 13.10
N ALA A 79 -5.27 9.20 14.24
CA ALA A 79 -5.63 8.32 15.35
C ALA A 79 -6.76 7.33 14.98
N ALA A 80 -7.74 7.74 14.18
CA ALA A 80 -8.84 6.88 13.73
C ALA A 80 -8.42 5.83 12.68
N THR A 81 -7.37 6.10 11.90
CA THR A 81 -6.77 5.14 10.95
C THR A 81 -5.81 4.13 11.58
N ALA A 82 -5.53 4.23 12.88
CA ALA A 82 -4.84 3.15 13.58
C ALA A 82 -5.67 1.86 13.43
N PRO A 83 -5.07 0.73 13.00
CA PRO A 83 -5.82 -0.51 12.84
C PRO A 83 -6.45 -0.86 14.18
N ALA A 84 -7.78 -0.80 14.25
CA ALA A 84 -8.49 -1.22 15.44
C ALA A 84 -8.03 -2.65 15.75
N GLU A 85 -7.56 -2.90 16.97
CA GLU A 85 -7.07 -4.21 17.47
C GLU A 85 -8.14 -5.33 17.43
N ARG A 86 -9.23 -5.16 16.69
CA ARG A 86 -10.33 -6.10 16.44
C ARG A 86 -9.92 -7.37 15.69
N SER A 87 -8.63 -7.67 15.54
CA SER A 87 -8.14 -8.85 14.83
C SER A 87 -7.46 -9.89 15.73
N TRP A 88 -7.39 -9.68 17.04
CA TRP A 88 -6.75 -10.63 17.96
C TRP A 88 -7.56 -11.93 18.13
N TRP A 89 -8.90 -11.87 18.11
CA TRP A 89 -9.78 -13.06 18.14
C TRP A 89 -9.78 -13.84 16.81
N LEU A 90 -9.53 -13.18 15.67
CA LEU A 90 -9.36 -13.87 14.39
C LEU A 90 -8.08 -14.72 14.39
N LYS A 91 -6.99 -14.22 15.00
CA LYS A 91 -5.75 -15.00 15.21
C LYS A 91 -5.97 -16.24 16.07
N LEU A 92 -6.97 -16.25 16.96
CA LEU A 92 -7.34 -17.41 17.77
C LEU A 92 -8.17 -18.44 17.00
N LEU A 93 -8.89 -18.04 15.94
CA LEU A 93 -9.68 -18.94 15.09
C LEU A 93 -8.83 -19.62 13.99
N TYR A 94 -7.72 -18.99 13.57
CA TYR A 94 -6.77 -19.56 12.60
C TYR A 94 -6.20 -20.95 12.97
N PRO A 95 -5.83 -21.26 14.23
CA PRO A 95 -5.36 -22.61 14.57
C PRO A 95 -6.49 -23.66 14.53
N ALA A 96 -7.74 -23.26 14.74
CA ALA A 96 -8.88 -24.19 14.73
C ALA A 96 -9.26 -24.65 13.32
N THR A 97 -9.12 -23.79 12.30
CA THR A 97 -9.43 -24.15 10.90
C THR A 97 -8.42 -25.14 10.33
N GLY A 98 -7.14 -25.01 10.66
CA GLY A 98 -6.10 -25.96 10.24
C GLY A 98 -6.30 -27.36 10.85
N LEU A 99 -6.70 -27.40 12.13
CA LEU A 99 -7.00 -28.66 12.82
C LEU A 99 -8.27 -29.32 12.26
N ALA A 100 -9.31 -28.55 11.96
CA ALA A 100 -10.53 -29.06 11.33
C ALA A 100 -10.28 -29.61 9.93
N ALA A 101 -9.44 -28.95 9.12
CA ALA A 101 -9.05 -29.44 7.80
C ALA A 101 -8.23 -30.74 7.88
N MET A 102 -7.27 -30.81 8.82
CA MET A 102 -6.51 -32.04 9.08
C MET A 102 -7.41 -33.19 9.54
N VAL A 103 -8.36 -32.94 10.44
CA VAL A 103 -9.32 -33.95 10.89
C VAL A 103 -10.24 -34.38 9.75
N ALA A 104 -10.71 -33.46 8.91
CA ALA A 104 -11.53 -33.79 7.74
C ALA A 104 -10.75 -34.65 6.73
N VAL A 105 -9.51 -34.28 6.42
CA VAL A 105 -8.63 -35.07 5.54
C VAL A 105 -8.33 -36.44 6.16
N MET A 106 -8.04 -36.49 7.46
CA MET A 106 -7.78 -37.75 8.17
C MET A 106 -9.04 -38.62 8.23
N PHE A 107 -10.24 -38.04 8.33
CA PHE A 107 -11.51 -38.76 8.29
C PHE A 107 -11.81 -39.33 6.90
N VAL A 108 -11.52 -38.56 5.84
CA VAL A 108 -11.60 -39.05 4.45
C VAL A 108 -10.60 -40.18 4.19
N VAL A 109 -9.37 -40.05 4.70
CA VAL A 109 -8.30 -41.06 4.53
C VAL A 109 -8.54 -42.30 5.40
N SER A 110 -9.12 -42.16 6.59
CA SER A 110 -9.29 -43.27 7.56
C SER A 110 -10.67 -43.92 7.51
N GLY A 111 -11.70 -43.22 7.01
CA GLY A 111 -13.11 -43.58 7.12
C GLY A 111 -13.81 -43.99 5.82
N GLY A 112 -13.09 -44.07 4.69
CA GLY A 112 -13.63 -44.60 3.43
C GLY A 112 -13.67 -46.13 3.32
N ARG A 113 -13.51 -46.86 4.43
CA ARG A 113 -13.78 -48.30 4.49
C ARG A 113 -14.82 -48.58 5.57
N SER A 114 -16.06 -48.28 5.24
CA SER A 114 -17.20 -49.01 5.78
C SER A 114 -18.21 -49.17 4.65
N THR A 115 -18.50 -50.44 4.43
CA THR A 115 -19.40 -51.03 3.46
C THR A 115 -20.74 -50.31 3.40
N ASP A 116 -21.16 -49.84 2.23
CA ASP A 116 -22.51 -50.13 1.77
C ASP A 116 -22.58 -49.99 0.25
N GLY A 117 -23.27 -50.94 -0.37
CA GLY A 117 -23.33 -51.08 -1.82
C GLY A 117 -24.18 -50.00 -2.45
N ALA A 118 -23.66 -49.35 -3.48
CA ALA A 118 -24.44 -48.80 -4.58
C ALA A 118 -23.50 -48.53 -5.76
N ASP A 119 -23.72 -49.28 -6.82
CA ASP A 119 -23.24 -49.12 -8.21
C ASP A 119 -22.24 -48.00 -8.46
N SER A 120 -20.97 -48.37 -8.57
CA SER A 120 -19.91 -47.52 -9.11
C SER A 120 -19.84 -47.73 -10.62
N GLU A 121 -20.50 -46.86 -11.39
CA GLU A 121 -20.18 -46.71 -12.81
C GLU A 121 -18.81 -46.03 -12.89
N SER A 122 -17.81 -46.83 -13.26
CA SER A 122 -16.41 -46.40 -13.38
C SER A 122 -16.26 -45.55 -14.64
N VAL A 123 -16.09 -44.24 -14.49
CA VAL A 123 -15.60 -43.41 -15.60
C VAL A 123 -14.12 -43.74 -15.80
N PRO A 124 -13.70 -44.19 -17.00
CA PRO A 124 -12.34 -44.64 -17.24
C PRO A 124 -11.33 -43.49 -17.14
N GLU A 125 -10.12 -43.84 -16.68
CA GLU A 125 -9.03 -42.93 -16.28
C GLU A 125 -8.40 -42.13 -17.44
N ASP A 126 -8.89 -42.30 -18.68
CA ASP A 126 -8.24 -41.81 -19.90
C ASP A 126 -8.92 -40.57 -20.53
N VAL A 127 -9.89 -39.94 -19.88
CA VAL A 127 -10.56 -38.74 -20.41
C VAL A 127 -9.83 -37.47 -19.97
N ASN A 128 -9.11 -36.85 -20.91
CA ASN A 128 -8.37 -35.62 -20.67
C ASN A 128 -9.23 -34.40 -21.06
N ALA A 129 -9.62 -33.59 -20.08
CA ALA A 129 -10.45 -32.41 -20.29
C ALA A 129 -9.61 -31.13 -20.13
N VAL A 130 -9.67 -30.24 -21.13
CA VAL A 130 -9.01 -28.92 -21.08
C VAL A 130 -10.09 -27.85 -21.04
N SER A 131 -10.03 -27.00 -20.02
CA SER A 131 -10.94 -25.86 -19.89
C SER A 131 -10.25 -24.57 -20.28
N PHE A 132 -10.90 -23.79 -21.14
CA PHE A 132 -10.47 -22.45 -21.50
C PHE A 132 -11.51 -21.43 -21.06
N ARG A 133 -11.04 -20.37 -20.41
CA ARG A 133 -11.88 -19.27 -19.93
C ARG A 133 -11.43 -17.98 -20.61
N SER A 134 -12.33 -17.35 -21.36
CA SER A 134 -12.08 -16.06 -22.00
C SER A 134 -12.73 -14.96 -21.17
N GLU A 135 -11.93 -14.10 -20.53
CA GLU A 135 -12.45 -13.03 -19.67
C GLU A 135 -13.09 -11.88 -20.47
N SER A 136 -12.68 -11.66 -21.72
CA SER A 136 -13.24 -10.60 -22.56
C SER A 136 -14.67 -10.88 -23.06
N GLU A 137 -15.07 -12.15 -23.11
CA GLU A 137 -16.39 -12.58 -23.60
C GLU A 137 -17.27 -13.23 -22.51
N GLN A 138 -16.81 -13.26 -21.25
CA GLN A 138 -17.51 -13.87 -20.10
C GLN A 138 -17.98 -15.32 -20.36
N MET A 139 -17.24 -16.10 -21.16
CA MET A 139 -17.63 -17.44 -21.56
C MET A 139 -16.55 -18.47 -21.18
N SER A 140 -17.00 -19.63 -20.70
CA SER A 140 -16.15 -20.77 -20.37
C SER A 140 -16.59 -21.96 -21.22
N VAL A 141 -15.66 -22.52 -21.98
CA VAL A 141 -15.93 -23.67 -22.85
C VAL A 141 -15.07 -24.83 -22.39
N VAL A 142 -15.69 -25.99 -22.20
CA VAL A 142 -15.03 -27.22 -21.75
C VAL A 142 -15.07 -28.21 -22.90
N TYR A 143 -13.88 -28.63 -23.33
CA TYR A 143 -13.74 -29.66 -24.35
C TYR A 143 -13.35 -30.97 -23.69
N VAL A 144 -14.12 -32.01 -24.01
CA VAL A 144 -13.87 -33.39 -23.56
C VAL A 144 -13.52 -34.20 -24.81
N ALA A 145 -12.33 -34.80 -24.83
CA ALA A 145 -11.90 -35.68 -25.91
C ALA A 145 -12.19 -37.13 -25.55
N ASP A 146 -12.66 -37.93 -26.50
CA ASP A 146 -12.65 -39.39 -26.37
C ASP A 146 -11.28 -39.98 -26.70
N GLU A 147 -11.08 -41.26 -26.36
CA GLU A 147 -9.87 -42.07 -26.54
C GLU A 147 -9.22 -41.99 -27.95
N ASN A 148 -9.94 -41.55 -28.98
CA ASN A 148 -9.46 -41.40 -30.35
C ASN A 148 -9.07 -39.95 -30.72
N GLY A 149 -9.11 -39.02 -29.77
CA GLY A 149 -8.70 -37.62 -29.96
C GLY A 149 -9.68 -36.76 -30.77
N ASN A 150 -10.95 -37.16 -30.86
CA ASN A 150 -11.99 -36.39 -31.52
C ASN A 150 -12.74 -35.49 -30.52
N PHE A 151 -12.97 -34.24 -30.88
CA PHE A 151 -13.57 -33.24 -30.00
C PHE A 151 -15.02 -32.97 -30.40
N SER A 152 -15.96 -33.23 -29.48
CA SER A 152 -17.37 -32.87 -29.66
C SER A 152 -17.74 -31.76 -28.68
N PRO A 153 -18.29 -30.62 -29.12
CA PRO A 153 -18.66 -29.53 -28.22
C PRO A 153 -19.93 -29.89 -27.44
N VAL A 154 -19.82 -30.03 -26.11
CA VAL A 154 -20.98 -30.07 -25.22
C VAL A 154 -21.51 -28.64 -25.11
N SER A 155 -22.57 -28.35 -25.86
CA SER A 155 -23.21 -27.03 -25.88
C SER A 155 -24.41 -27.02 -24.93
N GLU A 156 -24.25 -26.43 -23.76
CA GLU A 156 -25.35 -25.78 -23.04
C GLU A 156 -25.03 -24.29 -22.93
N GLU A 157 -25.62 -23.50 -23.83
CA GLU A 157 -25.62 -22.03 -23.73
C GLU A 157 -26.49 -21.61 -22.53
N VAL A 158 -25.90 -21.45 -21.35
CA VAL A 158 -26.58 -20.76 -20.24
C VAL A 158 -26.33 -19.26 -20.41
N LYS A 159 -27.19 -18.64 -21.21
CA LYS A 159 -27.18 -17.18 -21.47
C LYS A 159 -27.67 -16.43 -20.23
N ASN A 160 -26.74 -15.98 -19.38
CA ASN A 160 -27.05 -15.02 -18.32
C ASN A 160 -27.23 -13.62 -18.94
N ALA A 161 -28.48 -13.24 -19.20
CA ALA A 161 -28.83 -11.87 -19.58
C ALA A 161 -29.12 -11.03 -18.31
N PRO A 162 -28.53 -9.84 -18.15
CA PRO A 162 -28.98 -8.86 -17.16
C PRO A 162 -30.06 -7.91 -17.74
N GLU A 163 -30.84 -7.30 -16.83
CA GLU A 163 -31.84 -6.22 -16.99
C GLU A 163 -33.26 -6.61 -17.50
N ALA A 164 -34.36 -5.97 -17.10
CA ALA A 164 -34.60 -4.70 -16.42
C ALA A 164 -36.01 -4.65 -15.75
N ASP A 165 -36.12 -3.71 -14.82
CA ASP A 165 -37.32 -3.15 -14.18
C ASP A 165 -38.50 -2.88 -15.14
N LYS A 166 -39.71 -3.31 -14.74
CA LYS A 166 -41.03 -2.70 -15.02
C LYS A 166 -42.17 -3.43 -14.31
#